data_AF-A0ABD6DK48-F1
#
_entry.id   AF-A0ABD6DK48-F1
#
_cell.length_a   1.000
_cell.length_b   1.000
_cell.length_c   1.000
_cell.angle_alpha   90.00
_cell.angle_beta   90.00
_cell.angle_gamma   90.00
#
_symmetry.space_group_name_H-M   'P 1'
#
loop_
_entity.id
_entity.type
_entity.pdbx_description
1 polymer ?
#
loop_
_entity_poly.entity_id
_entity_poly.type
_entity_poly.pdbx_seq_one_letter_code
_entity_poly.pdbx_strand_id
1 'polypeptide(L)'
;MSWTLLELLPELLPIAGYSVVASLLAVLGLGAELESWHTFLAEGLSVMTVWYAFMGAAILYGAIYLVGYEQVLLRVRRVVAE
;
A
#
# COMPACT_ATOMS: atom_id res chain seq x y z
N MET A 1 24.01 24.55 7.64
CA MET A 1 22.89 24.38 8.59
C MET A 1 22.81 22.90 8.94
N SER A 2 23.26 22.51 10.13
CA SER A 2 23.02 21.16 10.65
C SER A 2 21.61 21.13 11.21
N TRP A 3 20.63 20.87 10.35
CA TRP A 3 19.27 20.54 10.78
C TRP A 3 19.37 19.35 11.74
N THR A 4 18.90 19.52 12.96
CA THR A 4 18.96 18.41 13.92
C THR A 4 17.89 17.41 13.52
N LEU A 5 18.21 16.11 13.48
CA LEU A 5 17.26 15.04 13.15
C LEU A 5 15.95 15.09 13.96
N LEU A 6 15.98 15.77 15.11
CA LEU A 6 14.84 16.02 15.98
C LEU A 6 13.82 17.01 15.39
N GLU A 7 14.23 17.98 14.57
CA GLU A 7 13.32 18.94 13.92
C GLU A 7 12.55 18.31 12.76
N LEU A 8 13.14 17.34 12.06
CA LEU A 8 12.52 16.60 10.95
C LEU A 8 11.65 15.41 11.41
N LEU A 9 11.78 15.00 12.67
CA LEU A 9 11.06 13.86 13.23
C LEU A 9 9.53 13.96 13.11
N PRO A 10 8.88 15.12 13.34
CA PRO A 10 7.42 15.28 13.19
C PRO A 10 6.93 15.07 11.77
N GLU A 11 7.77 15.33 10.77
CA GLU A 11 7.44 15.18 9.34
C GLU A 11 7.74 13.76 8.83
N LEU A 12 8.81 13.14 9.34
CA LEU A 12 9.20 11.77 8.99
C LEU A 12 8.27 10.72 9.62
N LEU A 13 7.75 10.97 10.83
CA LEU A 13 6.87 10.04 11.54
C LEU A 13 5.61 9.65 10.74
N PRO A 14 4.82 10.60 10.17
CA PRO A 14 3.67 10.25 9.36
C PRO A 14 4.07 9.55 8.05
N ILE A 15 5.19 9.95 7.41
CA ILE A 15 5.68 9.28 6.20
C ILE A 15 5.99 7.81 6.50
N ALA A 16 6.71 7.53 7.58
CA ALA A 16 6.99 6.17 8.03
C ALA A 16 5.70 5.41 8.36
N GLY A 17 4.77 6.02 9.12
CA GLY A 17 3.49 5.39 9.44
C GLY A 17 2.67 5.01 8.20
N TYR A 18 2.48 5.93 7.26
CA TYR A 18 1.75 5.66 6.03
C TYR A 18 2.48 4.66 5.11
N SER A 19 3.82 4.64 5.09
CA SER A 19 4.57 3.63 4.35
C SER A 19 4.36 2.22 4.91
N VAL A 20 4.29 2.08 6.24
CA VAL A 20 3.97 0.80 6.88
C VAL A 20 2.55 0.37 6.52
N VAL A 21 1.58 1.26 6.64
CA VAL A 21 0.18 0.96 6.28
C VAL A 21 0.05 0.58 4.80
N ALA A 22 0.69 1.33 3.89
CA ALA A 22 0.70 1.01 2.46
C ALA A 22 1.31 -0.37 2.21
N SER A 23 2.41 -0.69 2.89
CA SER A 23 3.08 -1.99 2.75
C SER A 23 2.20 -3.14 3.25
N LEU A 24 1.54 -2.97 4.40
CA LEU A 24 0.62 -3.98 4.95
C LEU A 24 -0.56 -4.21 4.01
N LEU A 25 -1.18 -3.14 3.51
CA LEU A 25 -2.27 -3.25 2.54
C LEU A 25 -1.79 -3.93 1.24
N ALA A 26 -0.59 -3.60 0.76
CA ALA A 26 -0.03 -4.25 -0.43
C ALA A 26 0.14 -5.76 -0.23
N VAL A 27 0.67 -6.19 0.92
CA VAL A 27 0.81 -7.62 1.25
C VAL A 27 -0.55 -8.30 1.32
N LEU A 28 -1.56 -7.67 1.93
CA LEU A 28 -2.92 -8.20 1.99
C LEU A 28 -3.55 -8.34 0.59
N GLY A 29 -3.38 -7.32 -0.26
CA GLY A 29 -3.89 -7.34 -1.63
C GLY A 29 -3.22 -8.41 -2.49
N LEU A 30 -1.90 -8.56 -2.38
CA LEU A 30 -1.15 -9.66 -3.03
C LEU A 30 -1.59 -11.03 -2.50
N GLY A 31 -1.85 -11.15 -1.21
CA GLY A 31 -2.39 -12.38 -0.61
C GLY A 31 -3.74 -12.77 -1.20
N ALA A 32 -4.64 -11.81 -1.41
CA ALA A 32 -5.93 -12.06 -2.05
C ALA A 32 -5.78 -12.47 -3.53
N GLU A 33 -4.86 -11.85 -4.29
CA GLU A 33 -4.56 -12.28 -5.66
C GLU A 33 -3.97 -13.71 -5.72
N LEU A 34 -3.11 -14.07 -4.76
CA LEU A 34 -2.57 -15.44 -4.66
C LEU A 34 -3.67 -16.45 -4.36
N GLU A 35 -4.61 -16.13 -3.47
CA GLU A 35 -5.75 -16.99 -3.17
C GLU A 35 -6.70 -17.13 -4.37
N SER A 36 -6.90 -16.04 -5.13
CA SER A 36 -7.61 -16.07 -6.40
C SER A 36 -6.97 -17.05 -7.39
N TRP A 37 -5.65 -16.97 -7.55
CA TRP A 37 -4.89 -17.89 -8.40
C TRP A 37 -4.98 -19.33 -7.92
N HIS A 38 -4.84 -19.56 -6.63
CA HIS A 38 -4.96 -20.89 -6.03
C HIS A 38 -6.35 -21.48 -6.27
N THR A 39 -7.40 -20.70 -6.01
CA THR A 39 -8.80 -21.08 -6.26
C THR A 39 -9.04 -21.37 -7.75
N PHE A 40 -8.49 -20.53 -8.64
CA PHE A 40 -8.59 -20.73 -10.08
C PHE A 40 -7.96 -22.04 -10.55
N LEU A 41 -6.79 -22.37 -10.01
CA LEU A 41 -6.08 -23.60 -10.38
C LEU A 41 -6.74 -24.85 -9.80
N ALA A 42 -7.34 -24.76 -8.61
CA ALA A 42 -8.00 -25.88 -7.94
C ALA A 42 -9.42 -26.16 -8.47
N GLU A 43 -10.22 -25.11 -8.67
CA GLU A 43 -11.66 -25.23 -8.95
C GLU A 43 -12.07 -24.64 -10.31
N GLY A 44 -11.14 -23.98 -11.02
CA GLY A 44 -11.44 -23.25 -12.25
C GLY A 44 -12.06 -21.88 -11.97
N LEU A 45 -12.81 -21.36 -12.96
CA LEU A 45 -13.42 -20.04 -12.86
C LEU A 45 -14.67 -20.10 -11.94
N SER A 46 -14.48 -19.80 -10.65
CA SER A 46 -15.56 -19.77 -9.66
C SER A 46 -15.90 -18.34 -9.25
N VAL A 47 -17.04 -18.17 -8.56
CA VAL A 47 -17.43 -16.88 -7.96
C VAL A 47 -16.37 -16.42 -6.95
N MET A 48 -15.76 -17.36 -6.21
CA MET A 48 -14.73 -17.04 -5.23
C MET A 48 -13.43 -16.58 -5.90
N THR A 49 -13.04 -17.16 -7.04
CA THR A 49 -11.92 -16.67 -7.85
C THR A 49 -12.10 -15.20 -8.23
N VAL A 50 -13.27 -14.85 -8.77
CA VAL A 50 -13.55 -13.48 -9.19
C VAL A 50 -13.60 -12.53 -7.99
N TRP A 51 -14.17 -12.98 -6.86
CA TRP A 51 -14.23 -12.20 -5.64
C TRP A 51 -12.84 -11.89 -5.07
N TYR A 52 -11.96 -12.90 -4.98
CA TYR A 52 -10.60 -12.72 -4.50
C TYR A 52 -9.77 -11.81 -5.42
N ALA A 53 -9.90 -11.96 -6.75
CA ALA A 53 -9.26 -11.05 -7.71
C ALA A 53 -9.76 -9.61 -7.55
N PHE A 54 -11.08 -9.41 -7.43
CA PHE A 54 -11.64 -8.07 -7.26
C PHE A 54 -11.16 -7.42 -5.95
N MET A 55 -11.18 -8.15 -4.84
CA MET A 55 -10.73 -7.66 -3.55
C MET A 55 -9.21 -7.40 -3.54
N GLY A 56 -8.42 -8.26 -4.16
CA GLY A 56 -6.98 -8.08 -4.35
C GLY A 56 -6.68 -6.78 -5.09
N ALA A 57 -7.29 -6.58 -6.26
CA ALA A 57 -7.18 -5.36 -7.04
C ALA A 57 -7.62 -4.11 -6.25
N ALA A 58 -8.74 -4.17 -5.52
CA ALA A 58 -9.24 -3.04 -4.73
C ALA A 58 -8.30 -2.65 -3.58
N ILE A 59 -7.78 -3.65 -2.85
CA ILE A 59 -6.84 -3.43 -1.74
C ILE A 59 -5.50 -2.90 -2.28
N LEU A 60 -5.00 -3.45 -3.39
CA LEU A 60 -3.77 -2.97 -4.04
C LEU A 60 -3.93 -1.53 -4.55
N TYR A 61 -5.08 -1.18 -5.11
CA TYR A 61 -5.37 0.19 -5.49
C TYR A 61 -5.34 1.13 -4.27
N GLY A 62 -5.97 0.72 -3.16
CA GLY A 62 -5.91 1.48 -1.91
C GLY A 62 -4.48 1.63 -1.38
N ALA A 63 -3.70 0.55 -1.39
CA ALA A 63 -2.31 0.55 -0.95
C ALA A 63 -1.44 1.50 -1.79
N ILE A 64 -1.50 1.37 -3.12
CA ILE A 64 -0.61 2.06 -4.05
C ILE A 64 -1.04 3.50 -4.26
N TYR A 65 -2.31 3.73 -4.60
CA TYR A 65 -2.79 5.05 -4.99
C TYR A 65 -3.19 5.88 -3.77
N LEU A 66 -4.15 5.40 -2.97
CA LEU A 66 -4.70 6.21 -1.87
C LEU A 66 -3.70 6.42 -0.74
N VAL A 67 -2.86 5.43 -0.42
CA VAL A 67 -1.88 5.56 0.66
C VAL A 67 -0.48 5.87 0.11
N GLY A 68 0.03 5.05 -0.82
CA GLY A 68 1.37 5.21 -1.36
C GLY A 68 1.56 6.53 -2.11
N TYR A 69 0.66 6.88 -3.02
CA TYR A 69 0.78 8.10 -3.81
C TYR A 69 0.30 9.34 -3.03
N GLU A 70 -0.96 9.34 -2.60
CA GLU A 70 -1.55 10.55 -2.00
C GLU A 70 -0.99 10.90 -0.62
N GLN A 71 -0.68 9.90 0.22
CA GLN A 71 -0.20 10.15 1.58
C GLN A 71 1.32 10.12 1.69
N VAL A 72 2.01 9.18 1.03
CA VAL A 72 3.47 9.05 1.16
C VAL A 72 4.19 9.92 0.15
N LEU A 73 4.00 9.70 -1.16
CA LEU A 73 4.78 10.35 -2.20
C LEU A 73 4.61 11.88 -2.21
N LEU A 74 3.38 12.38 -2.04
CA LEU A 74 3.13 13.82 -1.99
C LEU A 74 3.76 14.49 -0.76
N ARG A 75 3.78 13.82 0.41
CA ARG A 75 4.42 14.34 1.62
C ARG A 75 5.93 14.33 1.51
N VAL A 76 6.52 13.23 1.01
CA VAL A 76 7.95 13.14 0.72
C VAL A 76 8.38 14.26 -0.23
N ARG A 77 7.60 14.50 -1.30
CA ARG A 77 7.89 15.57 -2.26
C ARG A 77 7.88 16.96 -1.62
N ARG A 78 7.01 17.23 -0.64
CA ARG A 78 7.02 18.51 0.09
C ARG A 78 8.28 18.65 0.92
N VAL A 79 8.62 17.64 1.72
CA VAL A 79 9.82 17.65 2.58
C VAL A 79 11.11 17.79 1.77
N VAL A 80 11.20 17.21 0.58
CA VAL A 80 12.40 17.30 -0.28
C VAL A 80 12.49 18.64 -1.04
N ALA A 81 11.38 19.34 -1.23
CA ALA A 81 11.33 20.60 -1.98
C ALA A 81 11.55 21.85 -1.10
N GLU A 82 11.52 21.69 0.22
CA GLU A 82 11.91 22.69 1.23
C GLU A 82 13.41 22.60 1.54
#